data_AF-A0A2P5LZK7-F1
#
_entry.id   AF-A0A2P5LZK7-F1
#
_cell.length_a   1.000
_cell.length_b   1.000
_cell.length_c   1.000
_cell.angle_alpha   90.00
_cell.angle_beta   90.00
_cell.angle_gamma   90.00
#
_symmetry.space_group_name_H-M   'P 1'
#
loop_
_entity.id
_entity.type
_entity.pdbx_description
1 polymer ?
#
loop_
_entity_poly.entity_id
_entity_poly.type
_entity_poly.pdbx_seq_one_letter_code
_entity_poly.pdbx_strand_id
1 'polypeptide(L)'
;MDITLIQGTISGLKTAADIAKSLMELKSISDVQTKVIELQSAILSAQSSALSANADQATMVEEIRTLKEEIARVKAWDTQKQRYKLVQPWSAGVAYALKESMSNSEPPHLICTNCYEGGRKSILNPTTDSHCWVSYACPVCKSQIPTGYRGGVTPQYATD
;
A
#
# COMPACT_ATOMS: atom_id res chain seq x y z
N MET A 1 0.69 -2.78 20.02
CA MET A 1 0.24 -3.91 20.86
C MET A 1 -0.39 -3.30 22.08
N ASP A 2 -1.72 -3.24 22.12
CA ASP A 2 -2.43 -2.49 23.16
C ASP A 2 -2.43 -3.29 24.47
N ILE A 3 -1.55 -2.88 25.39
CA ILE A 3 -1.39 -3.49 26.72
C ILE A 3 -2.72 -3.50 27.49
N THR A 4 -3.61 -2.55 27.19
CA THR A 4 -4.90 -2.39 27.87
C THR A 4 -5.88 -3.52 27.57
N LEU A 5 -5.87 -4.07 26.34
CA LEU A 5 -6.75 -5.18 25.93
C LEU A 5 -6.32 -6.51 26.57
N ILE A 6 -5.02 -6.78 26.61
CA ILE A 6 -4.44 -7.96 27.28
C ILE A 6 -4.69 -7.87 28.78
N GLN A 7 -4.57 -6.68 29.38
CA GLN A 7 -4.92 -6.45 30.78
C GLN A 7 -6.41 -6.68 31.05
N GLY A 8 -7.30 -6.31 30.13
CA GLY A 8 -8.74 -6.58 30.21
C GLY A 8 -9.06 -8.07 30.22
N THR A 9 -8.44 -8.85 29.33
CA THR A 9 -8.63 -10.31 29.27
C THR A 9 -8.09 -11.00 30.53
N ILE A 10 -6.89 -10.61 30.99
CA ILE A 10 -6.28 -11.16 32.23
C ILE A 10 -7.14 -10.82 33.45
N SER A 11 -7.66 -9.59 33.53
CA SER A 11 -8.52 -9.16 34.64
C SER A 11 -9.84 -9.93 34.65
N GLY A 12 -10.48 -10.11 33.48
CA GLY A 12 -11.71 -10.90 33.35
C GLY A 12 -11.53 -12.37 33.75
N LEU A 13 -10.42 -13.01 33.35
CA LEU A 13 -10.10 -14.37 33.77
C LEU A 13 -9.84 -14.48 35.28
N LYS A 14 -9.16 -13.49 35.87
CA LYS A 14 -8.92 -13.44 37.32
C LYS A 14 -10.22 -13.30 38.09
N THR A 15 -11.11 -12.40 37.66
CA THR A 15 -12.45 -12.24 38.25
C THR A 15 -13.26 -13.52 38.14
N ALA A 16 -13.23 -14.21 36.99
CA ALA A 16 -13.90 -15.50 36.82
C ALA A 16 -13.35 -16.59 37.79
N ALA A 17 -12.03 -16.64 37.98
CA ALA A 17 -11.39 -17.55 38.93
C ALA A 17 -11.76 -17.25 40.39
N ASP A 18 -11.81 -15.97 40.76
CA ASP A 18 -12.21 -15.53 42.11
C ASP A 18 -13.69 -15.88 42.39
N ILE A 19 -14.57 -15.72 41.41
CA ILE A 19 -16.00 -16.11 41.49
C ILE A 19 -16.16 -17.63 41.65
N ALA A 20 -15.43 -18.43 40.86
CA ALA A 20 -15.45 -19.89 40.98
C ALA A 20 -14.98 -20.37 42.36
N LYS A 21 -14.02 -19.66 42.96
CA LYS A 21 -13.57 -19.94 44.33
C LYS A 21 -14.63 -19.63 45.37
N SER A 22 -15.30 -18.47 45.25
CA SER A 22 -16.41 -18.11 46.14
C SER A 22 -17.60 -19.06 46.01
N LEU A 23 -17.89 -19.59 44.82
CA LEU A 23 -18.95 -20.58 44.59
C LEU A 23 -18.78 -21.87 45.43
N MET A 24 -17.54 -22.30 45.69
CA MET A 24 -17.26 -23.49 46.51
C MET A 24 -17.55 -23.28 48.01
N GLU A 25 -17.74 -22.04 48.45
CA GLU A 25 -17.95 -21.68 49.87
C GLU A 25 -19.44 -21.42 50.22
N LEU A 26 -20.35 -21.48 49.24
CA LEU A 26 -21.76 -21.10 49.41
C LEU A 26 -22.63 -22.24 49.96
N LYS A 27 -23.60 -21.89 50.82
CA LYS A 27 -24.53 -22.85 51.48
C LYS A 27 -25.96 -22.83 50.94
N SER A 28 -26.33 -21.90 50.04
CA SER A 28 -27.67 -21.77 49.48
C SER A 28 -27.69 -21.69 47.95
N ILE A 29 -28.78 -22.15 47.34
CA ILE A 29 -28.96 -22.21 45.87
C ILE A 29 -29.07 -20.81 45.25
N SER A 30 -29.60 -19.79 45.96
CA SER A 30 -29.69 -18.43 45.41
C SER A 30 -28.33 -17.75 45.30
N ASP A 31 -27.41 -18.06 46.22
CA ASP A 31 -26.06 -17.51 46.19
C ASP A 31 -25.27 -18.10 45.01
N VAL A 32 -25.49 -19.40 44.72
CA VAL A 32 -24.92 -20.08 43.56
C VAL A 32 -25.40 -19.45 42.25
N GLN A 33 -26.71 -19.18 42.11
CA GLN A 33 -27.25 -18.53 40.91
C GLN A 33 -26.68 -17.13 40.68
N THR A 34 -26.54 -16.33 41.75
CA THR A 34 -25.97 -14.98 41.67
C THR A 34 -24.52 -15.02 41.17
N LYS A 35 -23.70 -15.92 41.72
CA LYS A 35 -22.30 -16.07 41.28
C LYS A 35 -22.14 -16.68 39.90
N VAL A 36 -23.06 -17.53 39.45
CA VAL A 36 -23.08 -18.00 38.05
C VAL A 36 -23.33 -16.84 37.08
N ILE A 37 -24.22 -15.91 37.41
CA ILE A 37 -24.50 -14.71 36.59
C ILE A 37 -23.27 -13.78 36.54
N GLU A 38 -22.61 -13.56 37.68
CA GLU A 38 -21.35 -12.80 37.72
C GLU A 38 -20.25 -13.45 36.85
N LEU A 39 -20.12 -14.79 36.95
CA LEU A 39 -19.15 -15.55 36.16
C LEU A 39 -19.44 -15.44 34.66
N GLN A 40 -20.71 -15.61 34.25
CA GLN A 40 -21.12 -15.45 32.86
C GLN A 40 -20.83 -14.03 32.36
N SER A 41 -21.07 -13.01 33.18
CA SER A 41 -20.78 -11.62 32.83
C SER A 41 -19.27 -11.39 32.63
N ALA A 42 -18.43 -11.96 33.49
CA ALA A 42 -16.97 -11.88 33.36
C ALA A 42 -16.47 -12.61 32.10
N ILE A 43 -17.04 -13.78 31.79
CA ILE A 43 -16.73 -14.55 30.57
C ILE A 43 -17.11 -13.75 29.32
N LEU A 44 -18.31 -13.17 29.28
CA LEU A 44 -18.79 -12.36 28.15
C LEU A 44 -17.90 -11.14 27.93
N SER A 45 -17.47 -10.48 29.01
CA SER A 45 -16.53 -9.36 28.94
C SER A 45 -15.18 -9.80 28.37
N ALA A 46 -14.61 -10.90 28.86
CA ALA A 46 -13.36 -11.44 28.35
C ALA A 46 -13.44 -11.86 26.88
N GLN A 47 -14.55 -12.49 26.45
CA GLN A 47 -14.80 -12.85 25.06
C GLN A 47 -14.92 -11.61 24.16
N SER A 48 -15.61 -10.57 24.63
CA SER A 48 -15.72 -9.30 23.93
C SER A 48 -14.35 -8.65 23.73
N SER A 49 -13.53 -8.57 24.78
CA SER A 49 -12.16 -8.05 24.68
C SER A 49 -11.28 -8.89 23.74
N ALA A 50 -11.37 -10.21 23.81
CA ALA A 50 -10.62 -11.09 22.93
C ALA A 50 -11.03 -10.94 21.45
N LEU A 51 -12.33 -10.77 21.19
CA LEU A 51 -12.83 -10.53 19.83
C LEU A 51 -12.35 -9.17 19.30
N SER A 52 -12.38 -8.13 20.12
CA SER A 52 -11.83 -6.81 19.78
C SER A 52 -10.35 -6.90 19.44
N ALA A 53 -9.55 -7.54 20.31
CA ALA A 53 -8.12 -7.71 20.07
C ALA A 53 -7.81 -8.49 18.78
N ASN A 54 -8.63 -9.50 18.44
CA ASN A 54 -8.50 -10.23 17.18
C ASN A 54 -8.84 -9.35 15.97
N ALA A 55 -9.88 -8.51 16.06
CA ALA A 55 -10.24 -7.57 15.00
C ALA A 55 -9.14 -6.52 14.76
N ASP A 56 -8.58 -5.97 15.84
CA ASP A 56 -7.45 -5.04 15.78
C ASP A 56 -6.20 -5.70 15.19
N GLN A 57 -5.92 -6.96 15.59
CA GLN A 57 -4.82 -7.73 15.04
C GLN A 57 -4.99 -7.98 13.54
N ALA A 58 -6.19 -8.34 13.07
CA ALA A 58 -6.46 -8.51 11.66
C ALA A 58 -6.22 -7.21 10.87
N THR A 59 -6.63 -6.08 11.42
CA THR A 59 -6.41 -4.75 10.83
C THR A 59 -4.92 -4.43 10.74
N MET A 60 -4.17 -4.61 11.84
CA MET A 60 -2.72 -4.38 11.86
C MET A 60 -1.96 -5.28 10.88
N VAL A 61 -2.37 -6.55 10.74
CA VAL A 61 -1.75 -7.48 9.78
C VAL A 61 -1.94 -6.98 8.34
N GLU A 62 -3.13 -6.48 8.01
CA GLU A 62 -3.44 -5.95 6.68
C GLU A 62 -2.71 -4.63 6.39
N GLU A 63 -2.58 -3.75 7.38
CA GLU A 63 -1.75 -2.54 7.28
C GLU A 63 -0.28 -2.89 7.05
N ILE A 64 0.27 -3.85 7.80
CA ILE A 64 1.65 -4.31 7.61
C ILE A 64 1.85 -4.88 6.21
N ARG A 65 0.89 -5.65 5.69
CA ARG A 65 0.93 -6.19 4.33
C ARG A 65 0.98 -5.05 3.30
N THR A 66 0.07 -4.09 3.41
CA THR A 66 -0.05 -2.93 2.52
C THR A 66 1.23 -2.08 2.54
N LEU A 67 1.77 -1.78 3.72
CA LEU A 67 3.00 -1.00 3.87
C LEU A 67 4.22 -1.74 3.29
N LYS A 68 4.31 -3.06 3.47
CA LYS A 68 5.38 -3.86 2.86
C LYS A 68 5.33 -3.83 1.34
N GLU A 69 4.13 -3.90 0.76
CA GLU A 69 3.94 -3.78 -0.69
C GLU A 69 4.32 -2.40 -1.22
N GLU A 70 3.96 -1.34 -0.50
CA GLU A 70 4.37 0.02 -0.83
C GLU A 70 5.89 0.21 -0.77
N ILE A 71 6.55 -0.28 0.28
CA ILE A 71 8.01 -0.26 0.39
C ILE A 71 8.66 -1.00 -0.79
N ALA A 72 8.15 -2.19 -1.14
CA ALA A 72 8.67 -2.95 -2.26
C ALA A 72 8.52 -2.19 -3.58
N ARG A 73 7.36 -1.55 -3.81
CA ARG A 73 7.09 -0.72 -5.00
C ARG A 73 8.06 0.47 -5.09
N VAL A 74 8.28 1.19 -4.00
CA VAL A 74 9.20 2.34 -3.96
C VAL A 74 10.63 1.90 -4.23
N LYS A 75 11.10 0.83 -3.59
CA LYS A 75 12.46 0.29 -3.84
C LYS A 75 12.67 -0.17 -5.28
N ALA A 76 11.67 -0.84 -5.86
CA ALA A 76 11.70 -1.24 -7.26
C ALA A 76 11.78 -0.02 -8.19
N TRP A 77 11.02 1.04 -7.88
CA TRP A 77 11.09 2.29 -8.62
C TRP A 77 12.44 3.00 -8.50
N ASP A 78 13.02 3.08 -7.30
CA ASP A 78 14.33 3.70 -7.07
C ASP A 78 15.45 3.05 -7.87
N THR A 79 15.35 1.74 -8.12
CA THR A 79 16.27 1.01 -8.98
C THR A 79 15.97 1.31 -10.46
N GLN A 80 14.70 1.21 -10.85
CA GLN A 80 14.27 1.40 -12.24
C GLN A 80 14.55 2.81 -12.77
N LYS A 81 14.40 3.85 -11.94
CA LYS A 81 14.53 5.25 -12.32
C LYS A 81 15.95 5.62 -12.77
N GLN A 82 16.97 4.95 -12.22
CA GLN A 82 18.39 5.18 -12.58
C GLN A 82 18.72 4.89 -14.04
N ARG A 83 17.88 4.07 -14.70
CA ARG A 83 18.01 3.70 -16.11
C ARG A 83 17.63 4.83 -17.06
N TYR A 84 17.03 5.91 -16.56
CA TYR A 84 16.55 7.01 -17.38
C TYR A 84 17.27 8.32 -17.07
N LYS A 85 17.27 9.22 -18.05
CA LYS A 85 17.84 10.57 -17.95
C LYS A 85 16.83 11.56 -18.50
N LEU A 86 16.68 12.70 -17.83
CA LEU A 86 15.82 13.77 -18.30
C LEU A 86 16.43 14.37 -19.58
N VAL A 87 15.66 14.42 -20.65
CA VAL A 87 16.07 14.97 -21.94
C VAL A 87 14.99 15.89 -22.48
N GLN A 88 15.38 16.75 -23.41
CA GLN A 88 14.49 17.52 -24.28
C GLN A 88 14.56 16.87 -25.68
N PRO A 89 13.72 15.86 -25.96
CA PRO A 89 13.86 15.06 -27.18
C PRO A 89 13.44 15.85 -28.44
N TRP A 90 12.65 16.90 -28.27
CA TRP A 90 12.14 17.76 -29.36
C TRP A 90 12.14 19.23 -28.93
N SER A 91 11.70 20.11 -29.83
CA SER A 91 11.64 21.57 -29.59
C SER A 91 10.72 21.98 -28.43
N ALA A 92 9.79 21.12 -28.00
CA ALA A 92 8.88 21.38 -26.90
C ALA A 92 8.85 20.22 -25.88
N GLY A 93 8.82 20.59 -24.59
CA GLY A 93 8.68 19.66 -23.47
C GLY A 93 9.92 18.84 -23.14
N VAL A 94 9.84 18.11 -22.03
CA VAL A 94 10.89 17.23 -21.52
C VAL A 94 10.32 15.87 -21.18
N ALA A 95 11.12 14.83 -21.35
CA ALA A 95 10.78 13.45 -21.03
C ALA A 95 12.01 12.72 -20.50
N TYR A 96 11.80 11.58 -19.84
CA TYR A 96 12.90 10.74 -19.40
C TYR A 96 13.20 9.68 -20.47
N ALA A 97 14.38 9.72 -21.07
CA ALA A 97 14.81 8.73 -22.07
C ALA A 97 15.60 7.60 -21.41
N LEU A 98 15.41 6.38 -21.91
CA LEU A 98 16.21 5.22 -21.51
C LEU A 98 17.70 5.45 -21.89
N LYS A 99 18.62 5.26 -20.95
CA LYS A 99 20.07 5.28 -21.20
C LYS A 99 20.48 4.05 -22.01
N GLU A 100 21.36 4.23 -22.99
CA GLU A 100 21.84 3.12 -23.82
C GLU A 100 22.57 2.05 -23.00
N SER A 101 23.43 2.48 -22.07
CA SER A 101 24.19 1.63 -21.14
C SER A 101 23.32 0.76 -20.23
N MET A 102 22.07 1.16 -20.00
CA MET A 102 21.11 0.51 -19.10
C MET A 102 19.89 -0.04 -19.86
N SER A 103 20.01 -0.18 -21.19
CA SER A 103 18.92 -0.57 -22.06
C SER A 103 18.50 -2.03 -21.86
N ASN A 104 19.44 -2.92 -21.56
CA ASN A 104 19.19 -4.37 -21.43
C ASN A 104 18.41 -4.93 -22.64
N SER A 105 18.80 -4.53 -23.85
CA SER A 105 18.13 -4.88 -25.11
C SER A 105 16.73 -4.30 -25.31
N GLU A 106 16.23 -3.42 -24.42
CA GLU A 106 15.01 -2.66 -24.67
C GLU A 106 15.25 -1.60 -25.75
N PRO A 107 14.31 -1.38 -26.68
CA PRO A 107 14.44 -0.32 -27.70
C PRO A 107 14.40 1.07 -27.05
N PRO A 108 14.91 2.11 -27.73
CA PRO A 108 14.78 3.49 -27.27
C PRO A 108 13.33 3.85 -26.99
N HIS A 109 13.08 4.41 -25.81
CA HIS A 109 11.76 4.89 -25.44
C HIS A 109 11.83 6.02 -24.42
N LEU A 110 10.76 6.82 -24.41
CA LEU A 110 10.56 7.91 -23.48
C LEU A 110 9.52 7.51 -22.43
N ILE A 111 9.73 7.96 -21.21
CA ILE A 111 8.75 7.84 -20.13
C ILE A 111 8.32 9.22 -19.64
N CYS A 112 7.06 9.29 -19.21
CA CYS A 112 6.40 10.52 -18.80
C CYS A 112 7.05 11.11 -17.52
N THR A 113 7.34 12.42 -17.52
CA THR A 113 7.86 13.15 -16.36
C THR A 113 6.93 13.08 -15.16
N ASN A 114 5.64 13.36 -15.35
CA ASN A 114 4.66 13.32 -14.25
C ASN A 114 4.56 11.93 -13.60
N CYS A 115 4.62 10.86 -14.42
CA CYS A 115 4.61 9.50 -13.89
C CYS A 115 5.93 9.12 -13.22
N TYR A 116 7.05 9.60 -13.76
CA TYR A 116 8.38 9.39 -13.19
C TYR A 116 8.49 10.01 -11.79
N GLU A 117 8.09 11.27 -11.63
CA GLU A 117 8.05 11.94 -10.33
C GLU A 117 7.01 11.29 -9.41
N GLY A 118 5.93 10.76 -9.98
CA GLY A 118 4.90 9.97 -9.28
C GLY A 118 5.31 8.52 -8.94
N GLY A 119 6.59 8.15 -9.09
CA GLY A 119 7.06 6.85 -8.62
C GLY A 119 6.78 5.67 -9.55
N ARG A 120 6.51 5.89 -10.84
CA ARG A 120 6.10 4.81 -11.75
C ARG A 120 6.58 4.98 -13.20
N LYS A 121 6.92 3.86 -13.84
CA LYS A 121 7.20 3.81 -15.29
C LYS A 121 5.88 3.99 -16.06
N SER A 122 5.87 4.92 -17.00
CA SER A 122 4.80 5.05 -18.00
C SER A 122 5.42 5.47 -19.33
N ILE A 123 5.47 4.53 -20.27
CA ILE A 123 6.03 4.75 -21.60
C ILE A 123 5.10 5.68 -22.38
N LEU A 124 5.66 6.72 -22.97
CA LEU A 124 4.94 7.62 -23.84
C LEU A 124 4.72 6.96 -25.20
N ASN A 125 3.50 7.04 -25.73
CA ASN A 125 3.14 6.50 -27.03
C ASN A 125 2.91 7.62 -28.05
N PRO A 126 3.33 7.45 -29.30
CA PRO A 126 3.05 8.41 -30.35
C PRO A 126 1.54 8.47 -30.63
N THR A 127 1.07 9.67 -30.89
CA THR A 127 -0.30 10.00 -31.29
C THR A 127 -0.22 11.03 -32.40
N THR A 128 -1.20 11.04 -33.29
CA THR A 128 -1.23 11.92 -34.45
C THR A 128 -2.59 12.59 -34.54
N ASP A 129 -2.60 13.90 -34.79
CA ASP A 129 -3.84 14.65 -34.98
C ASP A 129 -4.35 14.62 -36.44
N SER A 130 -5.48 15.28 -36.70
CA SER A 130 -6.06 15.37 -38.05
C SER A 130 -5.17 16.09 -39.06
N HIS A 131 -4.18 16.86 -38.61
CA HIS A 131 -3.24 17.61 -39.43
C HIS A 131 -1.86 16.93 -39.52
N CYS A 132 -1.77 15.66 -39.10
CA CYS A 132 -0.56 14.84 -39.09
C CYS A 132 0.55 15.32 -38.13
N TRP A 133 0.26 16.20 -37.17
CA TRP A 133 1.19 16.56 -36.10
C TRP A 133 1.32 15.42 -35.11
N VAL A 134 2.56 15.10 -34.73
CA VAL A 134 2.84 14.03 -33.78
C VAL A 134 3.04 14.58 -32.38
N SER A 135 2.38 13.95 -31.42
CA SER A 135 2.54 14.17 -29.99
C SER A 135 2.76 12.85 -29.29
N TYR A 136 3.54 12.86 -28.22
CA TYR A 136 3.73 11.69 -27.37
C TYR A 136 2.85 11.80 -26.13
N ALA A 137 1.93 10.84 -25.97
CA ALA A 137 0.92 10.84 -24.93
C ALA A 137 1.19 9.76 -23.88
N CYS A 138 0.99 10.12 -22.62
CA CYS A 138 1.04 9.20 -21.51
C CYS A 138 -0.29 8.44 -21.37
N PRO A 139 -0.32 7.09 -21.42
CA PRO A 139 -1.55 6.33 -21.27
C PRO A 139 -2.18 6.46 -19.87
N VAL A 140 -1.35 6.76 -18.87
CA VAL A 140 -1.72 6.84 -17.45
C VAL A 140 -2.30 8.22 -17.11
N CYS A 141 -1.48 9.27 -17.15
CA CYS A 141 -1.87 10.59 -16.67
C CYS A 141 -2.37 11.54 -17.77
N LYS A 142 -2.42 11.06 -19.03
CA LYS A 142 -2.89 11.81 -20.21
C LYS A 142 -2.07 13.06 -20.57
N SER A 143 -0.93 13.28 -19.90
CA SER A 143 0.05 14.29 -20.30
C SER A 143 0.50 14.05 -21.75
N GLN A 144 0.66 15.12 -22.52
CA GLN A 144 1.10 15.07 -23.90
C GLN A 144 2.29 16.00 -24.11
N ILE A 145 3.22 15.56 -24.95
CA ILE A 145 4.37 16.34 -25.38
C ILE A 145 4.29 16.48 -26.90
N PRO A 146 4.01 17.68 -27.43
CA PRO A 146 4.03 17.90 -28.87
C PRO A 146 5.47 17.81 -29.37
N THR A 147 5.67 17.04 -30.45
CA THR A 147 7.01 16.91 -31.05
C THR A 147 7.38 18.13 -31.91
N GLY A 148 6.38 18.86 -32.41
CA GLY A 148 6.61 19.93 -33.39
C GLY A 148 6.95 19.42 -34.80
N TYR A 149 6.83 18.12 -35.04
CA TYR A 149 7.08 17.49 -36.33
C TYR A 149 5.82 16.80 -36.87
N ARG A 150 5.78 16.60 -38.18
CA ARG A 150 4.78 15.77 -38.87
C ARG A 150 5.42 14.43 -39.27
N GLY A 151 4.74 13.32 -39.01
CA GLY A 151 5.22 11.97 -39.36
C GLY A 151 6.02 11.25 -38.26
N GLY A 152 6.65 10.12 -38.62
CA GLY A 152 7.24 9.16 -37.67
C GLY A 152 8.48 9.66 -36.94
N VAL A 153 8.28 10.35 -35.81
CA VAL A 153 9.36 10.71 -34.89
C VAL A 153 9.61 9.55 -33.94
N THR A 154 10.82 9.00 -33.96
CA THR A 154 11.21 7.89 -33.08
C THR A 154 12.01 8.39 -31.87
N PRO A 155 11.85 7.76 -30.69
CA PRO A 155 12.69 8.03 -29.54
C PRO A 155 14.15 7.65 -29.81
N GLN A 156 15.08 8.33 -29.14
CA GLN A 156 16.49 7.97 -29.09
C GLN A 156 16.89 7.63 -27.65
N TYR A 157 17.95 6.85 -27.49
CA TYR A 157 18.54 6.65 -26.17
C TYR A 157 19.07 7.98 -25.62
N ALA A 158 19.05 8.12 -24.30
CA ALA A 158 19.84 9.15 -23.66
C ALA A 158 21.32 8.78 -23.74
N THR A 159 22.15 9.76 -24.12
CA THR A 159 23.59 9.68 -23.87
C THR A 159 23.82 9.70 -22.36
N ASP A 160 24.79 8.90 -21.89
CA ASP A 160 25.11 8.78 -20.46
C ASP A 160 25.42 10.12 -19.80
#